data_AF-A0A8E2UCK1-F1
#
_entry.id   AF-A0A8E2UCK1-F1
#
_cell.length_a   1.000
_cell.length_b   1.000
_cell.length_c   1.000
_cell.angle_alpha   90.00
_cell.angle_beta   90.00
_cell.angle_gamma   90.00
#
_symmetry.space_group_name_H-M   'P 1'
#
loop_
_entity.id
_entity.type
_entity.pdbx_description
1 polymer ?
#
loop_
_entity_poly.entity_id
_entity_poly.type
_entity_poly.pdbx_seq_one_letter_code
_entity_poly.pdbx_strand_id
1 'polypeptide(L)'
;MNTPCSISNCPQDFAWHSLAFREFQAEHGKPPVQRRAAGVGPHEFHIGQWWRGVLDLIRTSDPDSLSDELLTSVADLAAHKRPPRRVARRQKMFASDLERAQFIVDFASEYGKLPRTFGIEQDPERRAGQTLNVLRVRARGSSVKKPRPLDEEALELFAEHLPSGAGPGDRSPA
;
A
#
# COMPACT_ATOMS: atom_id res chain seq x y z
N MET A 1 -3.68 -1.91 -31.66
CA MET A 1 -4.29 -2.44 -30.41
C MET A 1 -5.18 -1.38 -29.80
N ASN A 2 -6.44 -1.69 -29.49
CA ASN A 2 -7.33 -0.76 -28.79
C ASN A 2 -7.23 -1.00 -27.28
N THR A 3 -6.31 -0.31 -26.62
CA THR A 3 -6.20 -0.31 -25.17
C THR A 3 -7.42 0.42 -24.59
N PRO A 4 -8.06 -0.09 -23.53
CA PRO A 4 -9.35 0.43 -23.08
C PRO A 4 -9.21 1.88 -22.58
N CYS A 5 -9.69 2.83 -23.37
CA CYS A 5 -10.01 4.15 -22.85
C CYS A 5 -11.29 4.05 -22.01
N SER A 6 -11.24 4.53 -20.77
CA SER A 6 -12.40 4.56 -19.87
C SER A 6 -13.55 5.46 -20.36
N ILE A 7 -13.29 6.33 -21.35
CA ILE A 7 -14.31 7.14 -22.00
C ILE A 7 -14.98 6.30 -23.08
N SER A 8 -16.27 6.05 -22.90
CA SER A 8 -17.11 5.39 -23.90
C SER A 8 -16.99 6.11 -25.24
N ASN A 9 -16.73 5.35 -26.32
CA ASN A 9 -16.55 5.85 -27.68
C ASN A 9 -15.40 6.86 -27.85
N CYS A 10 -14.32 6.76 -27.06
CA CYS A 10 -13.11 7.52 -27.35
C CYS A 10 -12.61 7.16 -28.77
N PRO A 11 -12.50 8.14 -29.70
CA PRO A 11 -12.05 7.87 -31.06
C PRO A 11 -10.53 7.72 -31.15
N GLN A 12 -9.81 8.01 -30.07
CA GLN A 12 -8.35 8.10 -30.06
C GLN A 12 -7.72 6.74 -29.83
N ASP A 13 -6.60 6.49 -30.52
CA ASP A 13 -5.85 5.25 -30.43
C ASP A 13 -4.75 5.30 -29.36
N PHE A 14 -4.04 4.19 -29.17
CA PHE A 14 -2.96 4.10 -28.19
C PHE A 14 -1.83 5.12 -28.44
N ALA A 15 -1.52 5.41 -29.71
CA ALA A 15 -0.43 6.31 -30.08
C ALA A 15 -0.77 7.76 -29.68
N TRP A 16 -1.99 8.20 -29.97
CA TRP A 16 -2.49 9.51 -29.56
C TRP A 16 -2.43 9.68 -28.04
N HIS A 17 -2.93 8.70 -27.28
CA HIS A 17 -2.93 8.80 -25.82
C HIS A 17 -1.51 8.77 -25.23
N SER A 18 -0.61 7.97 -25.82
CA SER A 18 0.79 7.91 -25.39
C SER A 18 1.51 9.23 -25.64
N LEU A 19 1.25 9.88 -26.78
CA LEU A 19 1.78 11.19 -27.09
C LEU A 19 1.24 12.25 -26.11
N ALA A 20 -0.08 12.31 -25.94
CA ALA A 20 -0.74 13.25 -25.04
C ALA A 20 -0.27 13.11 -23.58
N PHE A 21 0.01 11.88 -23.14
CA PHE A 21 0.58 11.62 -21.81
C PHE A 21 2.00 12.18 -21.66
N ARG A 22 2.86 12.00 -22.67
CA ARG A 22 4.23 12.53 -22.67
C ARG A 22 4.25 14.06 -22.71
N GLU A 23 3.41 14.67 -23.55
CA GLU A 23 3.27 16.11 -23.66
C GLU A 23 2.82 16.71 -22.33
N PHE A 24 1.78 16.13 -21.71
CA PHE A 24 1.32 16.56 -20.38
C PHE A 24 2.44 16.47 -19.33
N GLN A 25 3.19 15.36 -19.33
CA GLN A 25 4.31 15.18 -18.40
C GLN A 25 5.45 16.17 -18.64
N ALA A 26 5.77 16.48 -19.89
CA ALA A 26 6.79 17.45 -20.25
C ALA A 26 6.38 18.87 -19.82
N GLU A 27 5.10 19.23 -20.00
CA GLU A 27 4.56 20.54 -19.64
C GLU A 27 4.46 20.74 -18.12
N HIS A 28 3.97 19.73 -17.39
CA HIS A 28 3.63 19.88 -15.97
C HIS A 28 4.63 19.21 -15.01
N GLY A 29 5.63 18.48 -15.51
CA GLY A 29 6.64 17.79 -14.70
C GLY A 29 6.09 16.65 -13.83
N LYS A 30 4.84 16.22 -14.05
CA LYS A 30 4.13 15.20 -13.27
C LYS A 30 3.19 14.38 -14.18
N PRO A 31 2.87 13.12 -13.82
CA PRO A 31 1.84 12.38 -14.54
C PRO A 31 0.45 13.02 -14.37
N PRO A 32 -0.44 12.87 -15.36
CA PRO A 32 -1.82 13.36 -15.29
C PRO A 32 -2.61 12.69 -14.17
N VAL A 33 -3.49 13.45 -13.53
CA VAL A 33 -4.27 12.99 -12.39
C VAL A 33 -5.35 11.98 -12.81
N GLN A 34 -5.39 10.84 -12.12
CA GLN A 34 -6.28 9.71 -12.42
C GLN A 34 -7.65 9.77 -11.71
N ARG A 35 -7.98 10.87 -11.03
CA ARG A 35 -9.21 11.06 -10.24
C ARG A 35 -9.77 12.45 -10.46
N ARG A 36 -11.09 12.62 -10.36
CA ARG A 36 -11.68 13.97 -10.40
C ARG A 36 -11.25 14.70 -9.14
N ALA A 37 -10.56 15.82 -9.32
CA ALA A 37 -10.17 16.73 -8.25
C ALA A 37 -10.44 18.17 -8.68
N ALA A 38 -10.62 19.08 -7.72
CA ALA A 38 -10.79 20.49 -8.01
C ALA A 38 -9.56 21.03 -8.76
N GLY A 39 -9.78 21.74 -9.87
CA GLY A 39 -8.71 22.28 -10.72
C GLY A 39 -8.15 21.31 -11.77
N VAL A 40 -8.64 20.07 -11.87
CA VAL A 40 -8.24 19.13 -12.92
C VAL A 40 -9.12 19.34 -14.17
N GLY A 41 -8.49 19.68 -15.28
CA GLY A 41 -9.16 19.86 -16.57
C GLY A 41 -9.69 18.53 -17.15
N PRO A 42 -10.69 18.58 -18.04
CA PRO A 42 -11.27 17.38 -18.65
C PRO A 42 -10.23 16.57 -19.45
N HIS A 43 -9.26 17.25 -20.06
CA HIS A 43 -8.19 16.62 -20.83
C HIS A 43 -7.18 15.86 -19.94
N GLU A 44 -6.70 16.49 -18.86
CA GLU A 44 -5.84 15.83 -17.87
C GLU A 44 -6.52 14.59 -17.28
N PHE A 45 -7.79 14.74 -16.88
CA PHE A 45 -8.55 13.64 -16.29
C PHE A 45 -8.72 12.47 -17.27
N HIS A 46 -9.02 12.76 -18.54
CA HIS A 46 -9.15 11.75 -19.60
C HIS A 46 -7.85 10.95 -19.75
N ILE A 47 -6.72 11.63 -19.97
CA ILE A 47 -5.42 10.98 -20.16
C ILE A 47 -5.02 10.19 -18.91
N GLY A 48 -5.29 10.73 -17.73
CA GLY A 48 -5.04 10.05 -16.45
C GLY A 48 -5.87 8.77 -16.27
N GLN A 49 -7.14 8.76 -16.67
CA GLN A 49 -7.96 7.55 -16.63
C GLN A 49 -7.51 6.51 -17.64
N TRP A 50 -7.15 6.92 -18.86
CA TRP A 50 -6.58 6.01 -19.85
C TRP A 50 -5.31 5.34 -19.31
N TRP A 51 -4.39 6.11 -18.75
CA TRP A 51 -3.15 5.57 -18.17
C TRP A 51 -3.42 4.59 -17.04
N ARG A 52 -4.41 4.87 -16.18
CA ARG A 52 -4.86 3.92 -15.16
C ARG A 52 -5.38 2.62 -15.78
N GLY A 53 -6.17 2.69 -16.85
CA GLY A 53 -6.65 1.53 -17.61
C GLY A 53 -5.50 0.69 -18.19
N VAL A 54 -4.46 1.34 -18.73
CA VAL A 54 -3.24 0.68 -19.21
C VAL A 54 -2.51 -0.05 -18.07
N LEU A 55 -2.34 0.60 -16.91
CA LEU A 55 -1.71 -0.02 -15.73
C LEU A 55 -2.54 -1.19 -15.17
N ASP A 56 -3.86 -1.06 -15.14
CA ASP A 56 -4.76 -2.12 -14.69
C ASP A 56 -4.73 -3.31 -15.66
N LEU A 57 -4.74 -3.06 -16.98
CA LEU A 57 -4.59 -4.10 -18.00
C LEU A 57 -3.30 -4.90 -17.79
N ILE A 58 -2.16 -4.24 -17.60
CA ILE A 58 -0.88 -4.92 -17.34
C ILE A 58 -0.91 -5.73 -16.05
N ARG A 59 -1.57 -5.20 -15.01
CA ARG A 59 -1.66 -5.86 -13.72
C ARG A 59 -2.52 -7.13 -13.75
N THR A 60 -3.54 -7.18 -14.61
CA THR A 60 -4.51 -8.28 -14.64
C THR A 60 -4.34 -9.25 -15.80
N SER A 61 -3.60 -8.87 -16.85
CA SER A 61 -3.36 -9.74 -18.00
C SER A 61 -2.23 -10.72 -17.73
N ASP A 62 -2.28 -11.87 -18.40
CA ASP A 62 -1.16 -12.80 -18.45
C ASP A 62 0.03 -12.11 -19.16
N PRO A 63 1.24 -12.07 -18.56
CA PRO A 63 2.42 -11.47 -19.19
C PRO A 63 2.67 -11.95 -20.63
N ASP A 64 2.37 -13.23 -20.93
CA ASP A 64 2.57 -13.83 -22.25
C ASP A 64 1.49 -13.42 -23.28
N SER A 65 0.41 -12.78 -22.81
CA SER A 65 -0.69 -12.29 -23.65
C SER A 65 -0.54 -10.82 -24.09
N LEU A 66 0.46 -10.12 -23.57
CA LEU A 66 0.74 -8.71 -23.88
C LEU A 66 1.85 -8.62 -24.93
N SER A 67 1.70 -7.77 -25.93
CA SER A 67 2.78 -7.52 -26.89
C SER A 67 3.97 -6.83 -26.23
N ASP A 68 5.19 -7.23 -26.61
CA ASP A 68 6.44 -6.56 -26.21
C ASP A 68 6.42 -5.05 -26.51
N GLU A 69 5.79 -4.64 -27.62
CA GLU A 69 5.64 -3.24 -28.00
C GLU A 69 4.86 -2.42 -26.95
N LEU A 70 3.80 -3.00 -26.39
CA LEU A 70 3.00 -2.39 -25.31
C LEU A 70 3.81 -2.31 -24.01
N LEU A 71 4.52 -3.38 -23.67
CA LEU A 71 5.33 -3.45 -22.46
C LEU A 71 6.49 -2.44 -22.49
N THR A 72 7.20 -2.32 -23.61
CA THR A 72 8.26 -1.34 -23.82
C THR A 72 7.70 0.09 -23.79
N SER A 73 6.61 0.35 -24.50
CA SER A 73 5.97 1.68 -24.53
C SER A 73 5.54 2.13 -23.12
N VAL A 74 5.02 1.21 -22.30
CA VAL A 74 4.63 1.50 -20.92
C VAL A 74 5.84 1.68 -20.01
N ALA A 75 6.90 0.90 -20.20
CA ALA A 75 8.15 1.06 -19.45
C ALA A 75 8.75 2.46 -19.68
N ASP A 76 8.75 2.93 -20.94
CA ASP A 76 9.21 4.26 -21.31
C ASP A 76 8.36 5.38 -20.70
N LEU A 77 7.02 5.23 -20.73
CA LEU A 77 6.09 6.19 -20.11
C LEU A 77 6.21 6.22 -18.58
N ALA A 78 6.53 5.08 -17.96
CA ALA A 78 6.71 4.94 -16.51
C ALA A 78 8.11 5.33 -16.01
N ALA A 79 9.05 5.62 -16.91
CA ALA A 79 10.43 5.97 -16.57
C ALA A 79 10.58 7.37 -15.92
N HIS A 80 9.53 8.20 -15.92
CA HIS A 80 9.49 9.41 -15.12
C HIS A 80 9.63 9.07 -13.65
N LYS A 81 10.77 9.49 -13.06
CA LYS A 81 11.18 9.38 -11.66
C LYS A 81 10.06 8.79 -10.82
N ARG A 82 9.96 7.46 -10.77
CA ARG A 82 9.16 6.79 -9.74
C ARG A 82 9.53 7.55 -8.47
N PRO A 83 8.61 8.24 -7.76
CA PRO A 83 8.94 8.74 -6.44
C PRO A 83 9.54 7.51 -5.78
N PRO A 84 10.80 7.59 -5.30
CA PRO A 84 11.50 6.41 -4.83
C PRO A 84 10.47 5.71 -3.98
N ARG A 85 10.12 4.47 -4.36
CA ARG A 85 9.28 3.63 -3.52
C ARG A 85 9.85 3.95 -2.16
N ARG A 86 9.05 4.48 -1.22
CA ARG A 86 9.46 4.41 0.17
C ARG A 86 9.66 2.92 0.31
N VAL A 87 10.91 2.48 0.11
CA VAL A 87 11.47 1.28 0.66
C VAL A 87 11.19 1.61 2.09
N ALA A 88 10.02 1.15 2.57
CA ALA A 88 9.72 1.14 3.97
C ALA A 88 10.96 0.45 4.47
N ARG A 89 11.89 1.25 4.98
CA ARG A 89 13.23 0.83 5.34
C ARG A 89 12.86 -0.31 6.25
N ARG A 90 13.07 -1.55 5.80
CA ARG A 90 12.84 -2.73 6.62
C ARG A 90 13.99 -2.68 7.62
N GLN A 91 14.00 -1.67 8.47
CA GLN A 91 14.47 -1.81 9.82
C GLN A 91 13.49 -2.82 10.38
N LYS A 92 13.80 -4.10 10.17
CA LYS A 92 13.31 -5.17 11.02
C LYS A 92 13.86 -4.81 12.39
N MET A 93 13.14 -3.95 13.10
CA MET A 93 13.52 -3.45 14.42
C MET A 93 13.50 -4.59 15.45
N PHE A 94 12.77 -5.66 15.12
CA PHE A 94 12.64 -6.89 15.90
C PHE A 94 12.91 -8.08 14.97
N ALA A 95 13.72 -9.03 15.43
CA ALA A 95 14.08 -10.24 14.73
C ALA A 95 12.93 -11.28 14.73
N SER A 96 12.15 -11.36 15.81
CA SER A 96 11.10 -12.36 16.02
C SER A 96 9.74 -11.74 16.43
N ASP A 97 8.69 -12.56 16.49
CA ASP A 97 7.40 -12.14 17.06
C ASP A 97 7.45 -12.10 18.59
N LEU A 98 8.28 -12.94 19.22
CA LEU A 98 8.56 -12.90 20.66
C LEU A 98 9.17 -11.55 21.09
N GLU A 99 10.20 -11.06 20.38
CA GLU A 99 10.78 -9.74 20.67
C GLU A 99 9.76 -8.60 20.53
N ARG A 100 8.82 -8.74 19.58
CA ARG A 100 7.73 -7.77 19.42
C ARG A 100 6.77 -7.81 20.59
N ALA A 101 6.41 -9.01 21.05
CA ALA A 101 5.53 -9.21 22.20
C ALA A 101 6.19 -8.67 23.47
N GLN A 102 7.46 -8.98 23.71
CA GLN A 102 8.22 -8.47 24.85
C GLN A 102 8.23 -6.95 24.89
N PHE A 103 8.53 -6.28 23.77
CA PHE A 103 8.51 -4.82 23.71
C PHE A 103 7.14 -4.20 24.04
N ILE A 104 6.04 -4.86 23.67
CA ILE A 104 4.67 -4.38 23.98
C ILE A 104 4.35 -4.61 25.46
N VAL A 105 4.76 -5.76 26.02
CA VAL A 105 4.59 -6.09 27.43
C VAL A 105 5.41 -5.14 28.31
N ASP A 106 6.66 -4.86 27.95
CA ASP A 106 7.53 -3.91 28.65
C ASP A 106 6.89 -2.52 28.66
N PHE A 107 6.37 -2.06 27.51
CA PHE A 107 5.62 -0.80 27.46
C PHE A 107 4.39 -0.82 28.37
N ALA A 108 3.59 -1.89 28.33
CA ALA A 108 2.38 -1.98 29.15
C ALA A 108 2.69 -1.99 30.65
N SER A 109 3.79 -2.64 31.03
CA SER A 109 4.31 -2.67 32.40
C SER A 109 4.83 -1.30 32.84
N GLU A 110 5.62 -0.62 32.00
CA GLU A 110 6.21 0.69 32.31
C GLU A 110 5.15 1.80 32.42
N TYR A 111 4.16 1.81 31.50
CA TYR A 111 3.18 2.90 31.40
C TYR A 111 1.81 2.54 32.00
N GLY A 112 1.62 1.32 32.50
CA GLY A 112 0.36 0.83 33.08
C GLY A 112 -0.82 0.79 32.10
N LYS A 113 -0.55 0.79 30.79
CA LYS A 113 -1.58 0.82 29.74
C LYS A 113 -1.10 0.15 28.45
N LEU A 114 -2.04 -0.41 27.68
CA LEU A 114 -1.74 -0.90 26.34
C LEU A 114 -1.42 0.26 25.39
N PRO A 115 -0.47 0.07 24.45
CA PRO A 115 -0.18 1.10 23.47
C PRO A 115 -1.35 1.23 22.50
N ARG A 116 -1.79 2.46 22.26
CA ARG A 116 -2.77 2.74 21.20
C ARG A 116 -2.16 2.40 19.83
N THR A 117 -2.96 2.03 18.83
CA THR A 117 -2.45 1.66 17.49
C THR A 117 -2.55 2.78 16.44
N PHE A 118 -3.32 3.84 16.71
CA PHE A 118 -3.59 4.94 15.78
C PHE A 118 -3.53 6.30 16.48
N GLY A 119 -3.24 7.37 15.72
CA GLY A 119 -3.33 8.76 16.19
C GLY A 119 -2.29 9.17 17.24
N ILE A 120 -1.07 8.63 17.17
CA ILE A 120 -0.01 8.87 18.18
C ILE A 120 1.19 9.53 17.53
N GLU A 121 1.58 10.68 18.07
CA GLU A 121 2.74 11.44 17.60
C GLU A 121 3.98 11.19 18.46
N GLN A 122 3.80 10.78 19.73
CA GLN A 122 4.87 10.59 20.72
C GLN A 122 5.56 9.22 20.62
N ASP A 123 6.89 9.23 20.72
CA ASP A 123 7.74 8.06 20.98
C ASP A 123 7.88 7.93 22.52
N PRO A 124 7.65 6.78 23.20
CA PRO A 124 7.67 5.38 22.73
C PRO A 124 6.32 4.73 22.38
N GLU A 125 5.18 5.33 22.74
CA GLU A 125 3.85 4.70 22.55
C GLU A 125 3.53 4.44 21.07
N ARG A 126 3.93 5.34 20.17
CA ARG A 126 3.76 5.15 18.72
C ARG A 126 4.47 3.89 18.22
N ARG A 127 5.66 3.57 18.74
CA ARG A 127 6.40 2.37 18.34
C ARG A 127 5.71 1.11 18.83
N ALA A 128 5.35 1.06 20.10
CA ALA A 128 4.66 -0.10 20.69
C ALA A 128 3.31 -0.35 19.99
N GLY A 129 2.59 0.73 19.67
CA GLY A 129 1.33 0.69 18.92
C GLY A 129 1.47 0.14 17.50
N GLN A 130 2.48 0.60 16.77
CA GLN A 130 2.78 0.09 15.42
C GLN A 130 3.14 -1.40 15.46
N THR A 131 3.94 -1.82 16.44
CA THR A 131 4.32 -3.22 16.63
C THR A 131 3.09 -4.10 16.94
N LEU A 132 2.21 -3.66 17.83
CA LEU A 132 0.97 -4.38 18.17
C LEU A 132 0.05 -4.51 16.95
N ASN A 133 -0.08 -3.44 16.16
CA ASN A 133 -0.90 -3.47 14.94
C ASN A 133 -0.36 -4.48 13.90
N VAL A 134 0.97 -4.59 13.77
CA VAL A 134 1.59 -5.59 12.86
C VAL A 134 1.21 -7.02 13.28
N LEU A 135 1.28 -7.34 14.57
CA LEU A 135 0.90 -8.66 15.07
C LEU A 135 -0.60 -8.93 14.86
N ARG A 136 -1.47 -7.95 15.16
CA ARG A 136 -2.92 -8.05 14.93
C ARG A 136 -3.27 -8.28 13.47
N VAL A 137 -2.68 -7.52 12.54
CA VAL A 137 -2.94 -7.68 11.10
C VAL A 137 -2.47 -9.05 10.60
N ARG A 138 -1.36 -9.58 11.14
CA ARG A 138 -0.90 -10.92 10.78
C ARG A 138 -1.81 -12.03 11.32
N ALA A 139 -2.20 -11.94 12.59
CA ALA A 139 -3.09 -12.89 13.24
C ALA A 139 -4.48 -12.90 12.60
N ARG A 140 -5.04 -11.73 12.29
CA ARG A 140 -6.36 -11.60 11.66
C ARG A 140 -6.34 -11.93 10.17
N GLY A 141 -5.18 -11.84 9.51
CA GLY A 141 -5.10 -11.79 8.05
C GLY A 141 -5.67 -10.48 7.50
N SER A 142 -5.58 -10.30 6.19
CA SER A 142 -6.24 -9.20 5.48
C SER A 142 -7.21 -9.76 4.44
N SER A 143 -8.04 -8.90 3.84
CA SER A 143 -8.90 -9.27 2.70
C SER A 143 -8.12 -9.86 1.52
N VAL A 144 -6.80 -9.65 1.46
CA VAL A 144 -5.90 -10.08 0.40
C VAL A 144 -5.01 -11.26 0.82
N LYS A 145 -4.80 -11.48 2.12
CA LYS A 145 -3.86 -12.50 2.62
C LYS A 145 -4.47 -13.27 3.79
N LYS A 146 -4.41 -14.60 3.70
CA LYS A 146 -4.85 -15.49 4.79
C LYS A 146 -4.08 -15.16 6.09
N PRO A 147 -4.74 -15.36 7.25
CA PRO A 147 -4.08 -15.33 8.55
C PRO A 147 -2.78 -16.12 8.54
N ARG A 148 -1.76 -15.61 9.23
CA ARG A 148 -0.56 -16.39 9.52
C ARG A 148 -0.46 -16.60 11.02
N PRO A 149 -0.23 -17.84 11.47
CA PRO A 149 -0.03 -18.11 12.89
C PRO A 149 1.13 -17.24 13.41
N LEU A 150 0.93 -16.71 14.61
CA LEU A 150 1.99 -16.08 15.37
C LEU A 150 2.75 -17.16 16.14
N ASP A 151 3.95 -16.80 16.58
CA ASP A 151 4.75 -17.62 17.47
C ASP A 151 3.98 -17.92 18.78
N GLU A 152 4.00 -19.18 19.23
CA GLU A 152 3.24 -19.64 20.39
C GLU A 152 3.76 -18.98 21.67
N GLU A 153 5.08 -18.91 21.85
CA GLU A 153 5.73 -18.25 22.99
C GLU A 153 5.33 -16.76 23.08
N ALA A 154 5.16 -16.09 21.93
CA ALA A 154 4.72 -14.71 21.89
C ALA A 154 3.25 -14.55 22.32
N LEU A 155 2.40 -15.54 22.02
CA LEU A 155 1.00 -15.55 22.44
C LEU A 155 0.87 -15.83 23.94
N GLU A 156 1.66 -16.76 24.47
CA GLU A 156 1.74 -17.07 25.91
C GLU A 156 2.16 -15.83 26.70
N LEU A 157 3.20 -15.12 26.25
CA LEU A 157 3.67 -13.89 26.89
C LEU A 157 2.57 -12.83 27.01
N PHE A 158 1.71 -12.69 25.99
CA PHE A 158 0.56 -11.78 26.08
C PHE A 158 -0.50 -12.26 27.06
N ALA A 159 -0.77 -13.56 27.11
CA ALA A 159 -1.76 -14.13 28.01
C ALA A 159 -1.33 -14.01 29.49
N GLU A 160 -0.03 -14.10 29.76
CA GLU A 160 0.53 -13.98 31.11
C GLU A 160 0.56 -12.54 31.63
N HIS A 161 0.91 -11.58 30.77
CA HIS A 161 1.23 -10.22 31.21
C HIS A 161 0.20 -9.15 30.86
N LEU A 162 -0.72 -9.42 29.93
CA LEU A 162 -1.75 -8.46 29.53
C LEU A 162 -3.15 -8.93 29.92
N PRO A 163 -4.10 -8.00 30.15
CA PRO A 163 -5.48 -8.37 30.42
C PRO A 163 -6.09 -9.15 29.24
N SER A 164 -7.00 -10.08 29.56
CA SER A 164 -7.75 -10.85 28.56
C SER A 164 -8.41 -9.92 27.52
N GLY A 165 -8.25 -10.23 26.22
CA GLY A 165 -8.76 -9.36 25.14
C GLY A 165 -7.72 -8.37 24.57
N ALA A 166 -6.55 -8.23 25.21
CA ALA A 166 -5.49 -7.32 24.77
C ALA A 166 -4.61 -7.89 23.65
N GLY A 167 -4.61 -9.21 23.47
CA GLY A 167 -3.71 -9.93 22.58
C GLY A 167 -3.95 -9.66 21.08
N PRO A 168 -3.05 -10.16 20.22
CA PRO A 168 -3.13 -9.95 18.78
C PRO A 168 -4.28 -10.73 18.11
N GLY A 169 -4.76 -11.81 18.74
CA GLY A 169 -5.89 -12.61 18.27
C GLY A 169 -7.27 -12.05 18.64
N ASP A 170 -7.34 -11.15 19.61
CA ASP A 170 -8.61 -10.72 20.18
C ASP A 170 -9.25 -9.59 19.38
N ARG A 171 -10.57 -9.69 19.23
CA ARG A 171 -11.41 -8.69 18.54
C ARG A 171 -11.73 -7.51 19.46
N SER A 172 -10.71 -6.89 20.07
CA SER A 172 -10.93 -5.57 20.66
C SER A 172 -11.29 -4.60 19.51
N PRO A 173 -12.43 -3.87 19.62
CA PRO A 173 -12.75 -2.82 18.66
C PRO A 173 -11.65 -1.76 18.70
N ALA A 174 -11.28 -1.29 17.51
CA ALA A 174 -10.31 -0.22 17.33
C ALA A 174 -10.84 1.12 17.83
#